data_AF-A0A9N9D1Y5-F1
#
_entry.id   AF-A0A9N9D1Y5-F1
#
_cell.length_a   1.000
_cell.length_b   1.000
_cell.length_c   1.000
_cell.angle_alpha   90.00
_cell.angle_beta   90.00
_cell.angle_gamma   90.00
#
_symmetry.space_group_name_H-M   'P 1'
#
loop_
_entity.id
_entity.type
_entity.pdbx_description
1 polymer ?
#
loop_
_entity_poly.entity_id
_entity_poly.type
_entity_poly.pdbx_seq_one_letter_code
_entity_poly.pdbx_strand_id
1 'polypeptide(L)' 'MKRSGRSKTSVTPYTRVQENLGKFRVVDGLLFCNFCDHSIDWARKSTVDDHLK' A
#
# COMPACT_ATOMS: atom_id res chain seq x y z
N MET A 1 -16.07 1.34 24.95
CA MET A 1 -15.36 0.82 23.75
C MET A 1 -14.82 2.00 22.96
N LYS A 2 -13.51 2.26 22.98
CA LYS A 2 -12.92 3.42 22.31
C LYS A 2 -12.97 3.21 20.80
N ARG A 3 -13.91 3.85 20.11
CA ARG A 3 -13.84 4.01 18.64
C ARG A 3 -12.73 5.02 18.39
N SER A 4 -11.51 4.53 18.22
CA SER A 4 -10.36 5.33 17.81
C SER A 4 -10.71 5.99 16.49
N GLY A 5 -10.77 7.32 16.49
CA GLY A 5 -11.03 8.11 15.31
C GLY A 5 -10.05 7.71 14.22
N ARG A 6 -10.56 7.51 13.00
CA ARG A 6 -9.72 7.33 11.82
C ARG A 6 -9.03 8.65 11.55
N SER A 7 -7.88 8.87 12.20
CA SER A 7 -6.93 9.88 11.78
C SER A 7 -6.75 9.72 10.28
N LYS A 8 -6.93 10.78 9.50
CA LYS A 8 -6.53 10.82 8.09
C LYS A 8 -5.00 10.79 8.05
N THR A 9 -4.41 9.66 8.45
CA THR A 9 -2.99 9.40 8.26
C THR A 9 -2.78 9.44 6.77
N SER A 10 -1.97 10.39 6.30
CA SER A 10 -1.62 10.47 4.87
C SER A 10 -1.12 9.10 4.46
N VAL A 11 -1.88 8.40 3.60
CA VAL A 11 -1.44 7.12 3.08
C VAL A 11 -0.20 7.42 2.25
N THR A 12 0.84 6.62 2.44
CA THR A 12 2.08 6.70 1.65
C THR A 12 2.33 5.31 1.04
N PRO A 13 3.15 5.20 -0.01
CA PRO A 13 3.54 3.89 -0.53
C PRO A 13 4.25 3.06 0.56
N TYR A 14 4.99 3.70 1.46
CA TYR A 14 5.63 3.06 2.61
C TYR A 14 4.61 2.43 3.58
N THR A 15 3.46 3.08 3.80
CA THR A 15 2.37 2.49 4.59
C THR A 15 1.90 1.17 4.00
N ARG A 16 1.79 1.07 2.66
CA ARG A 16 1.37 -0.17 1.98
C ARG A 16 2.42 -1.27 2.05
N VAL A 17 3.70 -0.92 1.96
CA VAL A 17 4.80 -1.87 2.17
C VAL A 17 4.77 -2.42 3.61
N GLN A 18 4.53 -1.57 4.60
CA GLN A 18 4.40 -2.01 6.00
C GLN A 18 3.17 -2.90 6.23
N GLU A 19 2.04 -2.60 5.59
CA GLU A 19 0.84 -3.45 5.65
C GLU A 19 1.03 -4.81 4.95
N ASN A 20 1.95 -4.90 3.97
CA ASN A 20 2.15 -6.08 3.13
C ASN A 20 3.65 -6.38 2.96
N LEU A 21 4.29 -6.73 4.08
CA LEU A 21 5.73 -6.99 4.13
C LEU A 21 6.16 -8.03 3.09
N GLY A 22 7.19 -7.70 2.31
CA GLY A 22 7.78 -8.58 1.29
C GLY A 22 7.00 -8.69 -0.02
N LYS A 23 5.78 -8.13 -0.11
CA LYS A 23 4.99 -8.14 -1.36
C LYS A 23 5.23 -6.93 -2.23
N PHE A 24 5.50 -5.79 -1.60
CA PHE A 24 5.74 -4.53 -2.30
C PHE A 24 7.09 -3.92 -1.93
N ARG A 25 7.62 -3.11 -2.84
CA ARG A 25 8.77 -2.25 -2.65
C ARG A 25 8.45 -0.83 -3.13
N VAL A 26 9.07 0.18 -2.54
CA VAL A 26 8.96 1.56 -3.04
C VAL A 26 10.20 1.89 -3.87
N VAL A 27 10.00 2.36 -5.10
CA VAL A 27 11.07 2.82 -6.00
C VAL A 27 10.65 4.19 -6.52
N ASP A 28 11.46 5.23 -6.27
CA ASP A 28 11.17 6.61 -6.69
C ASP A 28 9.77 7.14 -6.30
N GLY A 29 9.25 6.72 -5.15
CA GLY A 29 7.91 7.11 -4.66
C GLY A 29 6.74 6.33 -5.29
N LEU A 30 7.03 5.41 -6.21
CA LEU A 30 6.07 4.47 -6.77
C LEU A 30 6.09 3.15 -5.99
N LEU A 31 4.92 2.56 -5.78
CA LEU A 31 4.80 1.24 -5.18
C LEU A 31 4.93 0.19 -6.28
N PHE A 32 5.91 -0.70 -6.18
CA PHE A 32 6.10 -1.82 -7.10
C PHE A 32 5.75 -3.13 -6.42
N CYS A 33 5.11 -4.03 -7.16
CA CYS A 33 4.98 -5.42 -6.72
C CYS A 33 6.29 -6.17 -6.93
N ASN A 34 6.75 -6.88 -5.91
CA ASN A 34 7.96 -7.69 -6.00
C ASN A 34 7.77 -8.94 -6.88
N PHE A 35 6.53 -9.35 -7.13
CA PHE A 35 6.20 -10.53 -7.95
C PHE A 35 5.93 -10.19 -9.41
N CYS A 36 5.16 -9.11 -9.65
CA CYS A 36 4.74 -8.71 -11.00
C CYS A 36 5.69 -7.69 -11.65
N ASP A 37 6.61 -7.12 -10.87
CA ASP A 37 7.58 -6.10 -11.28
C ASP A 37 6.97 -4.84 -11.93
N HIS A 38 5.67 -4.60 -11.73
CA HIS A 38 4.95 -3.41 -12.22
C HIS A 38 4.61 -2.41 -11.11
N SER A 39 4.36 -1.16 -11.50
CA SER A 39 3.95 -0.10 -10.59
C SER A 39 2.45 -0.18 -10.29
N ILE A 40 2.07 0.02 -9.02
CA ILE A 40 0.70 -0.06 -8.52
C ILE A 40 0.30 1.29 -7.92
N ASP A 41 -0.91 1.72 -8.22
CA ASP A 41 -1.51 2.89 -7.57
C ASP A 41 -1.80 2.59 -6.09
N TRP A 42 -0.90 3.04 -5.22
CA TRP A 42 -0.96 2.80 -3.77
C TRP A 42 -1.98 3.70 -3.05
N ALA A 43 -2.37 4.81 -3.70
CA ALA A 43 -3.32 5.77 -3.17
C ALA A 43 -4.70 5.13 -2.98
N ARG A 44 -5.09 4.23 -3.88
CA ARG A 44 -6.34 3.48 -3.81
C ARG A 44 -6.15 2.12 -3.13
N LYS A 45 -6.73 1.96 -1.94
CA LYS A 45 -6.72 0.66 -1.22
C LYS A 45 -7.31 -0.47 -2.08
N SER A 46 -8.36 -0.20 -2.84
CA SER A 46 -9.02 -1.20 -3.71
C SER A 46 -8.08 -1.73 -4.79
N THR A 47 -7.22 -0.88 -5.37
CA THR A 47 -6.25 -1.29 -6.39
C THR A 47 -5.17 -2.20 -5.79
N VAL A 48 -4.71 -1.89 -4.59
CA VAL A 48 -3.74 -2.73 -3.87
C VAL A 48 -4.37 -4.08 -3.49
N ASP A 49 -5.61 -4.07 -2.99
CA ASP A 49 -6.34 -5.28 -2.58
C ASP A 49 -6.66 -6.20 -3.77
N ASP A 50 -7.12 -5.62 -4.87
CA ASP A 50 -7.38 -6.34 -6.12
C ASP A 50 -6.12 -6.99 -6.70
N HIS A 51 -4.99 -6.28 -6.64
CA HIS A 51 -3.70 -6.82 -7.07
C HIS A 51 -3.20 -7.99 -6.20
N LEU A 52 -3.65 -8.09 -4.95
CA LEU A 52 -3.24 -9.14 -4.01
C LEU A 52 -4.12 -10.40 -4.05
N LYS A 53 -5.21 -10.40 -4.83
CA LYS A 53 -6.05 -11.57 -5.06
C LYS A 53 -5.40 -12.53 -6.04
#